data_AF-A0A0D0AM66-F1
#
_entry.id   AF-A0A0D0AM66-F1
#
_cell.length_a   1.000
_cell.length_b   1.000
_cell.length_c   1.000
_cell.angle_alpha   90.00
_cell.angle_beta   90.00
_cell.angle_gamma   90.00
#
_symmetry.space_group_name_H-M   'P 1'
#
loop_
_entity.id
_entity.type
_entity.pdbx_description
1 polymer ?
#
loop_
_entity_poly.entity_id
_entity_poly.type
_entity_poly.pdbx_seq_one_letter_code
_entity_poly.pdbx_strand_id
1 'polypeptide(L)'
;MSHPESWNANSNIFFVDQPIGTNFSHAEYGEVVSTAGEGVKDIAAFFAIFFENFTQFKGRALHMASESHGGRYIPVFTAEIYDQNAMLTAAGITPINLESIMIGNGLTDFYTMWRPVRFVASASVSSLELTYLHSFLAVVQLRITSGHTFMLYQDCDGPIEETMRYPITKYISSFLNRPFVREKLGVDPSITGNFSFCSDIVRRAFVSTMDEYHATDTHVVARLERSVCALIFVWIPNMDWGGKEAFGQQSLRSWLESLERPGMRKWTVQAIWSVARLFSTSSADPK
;
A
#
# COMPACT_ATOMS: atom_id res chain seq x y z
N MET A 1 15.99 17.50 -8.96
CA MET A 1 16.13 17.69 -7.51
C MET A 1 16.10 16.32 -6.87
N SER A 2 17.01 16.04 -5.94
CA SER A 2 17.02 14.82 -5.13
C SER A 2 16.32 15.09 -3.80
N HIS A 3 15.45 14.19 -3.34
CA HIS A 3 14.84 14.27 -2.02
C HIS A 3 15.79 13.63 -0.99
N PRO A 4 16.23 14.32 0.07
CA PRO A 4 17.23 13.80 1.01
C PRO A 4 16.75 12.54 1.76
N GLU A 5 15.43 12.42 1.94
CA GLU A 5 14.76 11.30 2.62
C GLU A 5 14.23 10.24 1.65
N SER A 6 14.66 10.25 0.39
CA SER A 6 14.21 9.27 -0.59
C SER A 6 14.55 7.85 -0.15
N TRP A 7 13.59 6.94 -0.26
CA TRP A 7 13.75 5.55 0.17
C TRP A 7 14.83 4.81 -0.63
N ASN A 8 15.18 5.29 -1.83
CA ASN A 8 16.26 4.73 -2.64
C ASN A 8 17.67 5.07 -2.11
N ALA A 9 17.79 5.81 -1.00
CA ALA A 9 19.07 6.07 -0.36
C ALA A 9 19.78 4.78 0.12
N ASN A 10 19.01 3.75 0.47
CA ASN A 10 19.52 2.45 0.94
C ASN A 10 18.83 1.25 0.27
N SER A 11 18.10 1.47 -0.83
CA SER A 11 17.35 0.43 -1.52
C SER A 11 17.28 0.69 -3.02
N ASN A 12 17.01 -0.36 -3.80
CA ASN A 12 16.61 -0.22 -5.19
C ASN A 12 15.08 -0.20 -5.22
N ILE A 13 14.49 0.83 -5.82
CA ILE A 13 13.04 1.01 -5.85
C ILE A 13 12.56 0.93 -7.27
N PHE A 14 11.50 0.15 -7.46
CA PHE A 14 10.78 0.02 -8.71
C PHE A 14 9.34 0.43 -8.46
N PHE A 15 8.86 1.37 -9.28
CA PHE A 15 7.47 1.79 -9.29
C PHE A 15 6.77 1.04 -10.41
N VAL A 16 5.65 0.40 -10.11
CA VAL A 16 4.88 -0.39 -11.06
C VAL A 16 3.51 0.24 -11.20
N ASP A 17 3.21 0.75 -12.39
CA ASP A 17 1.86 1.18 -12.74
C ASP A 17 1.00 -0.05 -12.97
N GLN A 18 -0.02 -0.23 -12.14
CA GLN A 18 -0.89 -1.40 -12.20
C GLN A 18 -2.31 -1.08 -11.68
N PRO A 19 -3.33 -1.85 -12.10
CA PRO A 19 -3.31 -2.84 -13.19
C PRO A 19 -3.23 -2.17 -14.58
N ILE A 20 -3.39 -2.93 -15.66
CA ILE A 20 -3.57 -2.37 -17.01
C ILE A 20 -4.68 -1.30 -17.02
N GLY A 21 -4.44 -0.22 -17.76
CA GLY A 21 -5.30 0.97 -17.75
C GLY A 21 -4.93 1.98 -16.66
N THR A 22 -3.94 1.72 -15.83
CA THR A 22 -3.36 2.69 -14.89
C THR A 22 -2.14 3.37 -15.49
N ASN A 23 -2.21 4.70 -15.59
CA ASN A 23 -1.12 5.56 -16.05
C ASN A 23 -0.52 5.13 -17.41
N PHE A 24 0.71 4.60 -17.43
CA PHE A 24 1.39 4.19 -18.66
C PHE A 24 1.24 2.69 -18.99
N SER A 25 0.60 1.92 -18.09
CA SER A 25 0.28 0.52 -18.34
C SER A 25 -0.99 0.42 -19.19
N HIS A 26 -0.88 -0.22 -20.35
CA HIS A 26 -1.98 -0.37 -21.30
C HIS A 26 -1.99 -1.78 -21.90
N ALA A 27 -3.10 -2.14 -22.54
CA ALA A 27 -3.25 -3.37 -23.28
C ALA A 27 -3.70 -3.04 -24.72
N GLU A 28 -3.29 -3.85 -25.69
CA GLU A 28 -3.48 -3.58 -27.12
C GLU A 28 -4.95 -3.66 -27.55
N TYR A 29 -5.75 -4.54 -26.94
CA TYR A 29 -7.10 -4.87 -27.38
C TYR A 29 -8.18 -4.38 -26.40
N GLY A 30 -7.85 -3.42 -25.54
CA GLY A 30 -8.80 -2.79 -24.62
C GLY A 30 -9.19 -3.68 -23.43
N GLU A 31 -8.32 -4.62 -23.06
CA GLU A 31 -8.48 -5.45 -21.87
C GLU A 31 -8.60 -4.58 -20.61
N VAL A 32 -9.47 -5.01 -19.69
CA VAL A 32 -9.70 -4.33 -18.42
C VAL A 32 -9.61 -5.35 -17.30
N VAL A 33 -8.84 -5.02 -16.28
CA VAL A 33 -8.82 -5.75 -15.01
C VAL A 33 -9.88 -5.13 -14.10
N SER A 34 -10.74 -5.97 -13.54
CA SER A 34 -11.89 -5.55 -12.74
C SER A 34 -11.79 -5.96 -11.28
N THR A 35 -10.80 -6.78 -10.89
CA THR A 35 -10.55 -7.16 -9.49
C THR A 35 -9.05 -7.27 -9.21
N ALA A 36 -8.67 -7.16 -7.93
CA ALA A 36 -7.29 -7.42 -7.51
C ALA A 36 -6.86 -8.86 -7.83
N GLY A 37 -7.79 -9.81 -7.79
CA GLY A 37 -7.56 -11.22 -8.11
C GLY A 37 -7.35 -11.51 -9.61
N GLU A 38 -7.85 -10.66 -10.50
CA GLU A 38 -7.55 -10.75 -11.94
C GLU A 38 -6.16 -10.18 -12.24
N GLY A 39 -5.87 -8.98 -11.74
CA GLY A 39 -4.59 -8.29 -12.00
C GLY A 39 -3.38 -8.94 -11.32
N VAL A 40 -3.61 -9.85 -10.38
CA VAL A 40 -2.56 -10.54 -9.64
C VAL A 40 -1.61 -11.32 -10.55
N LYS A 41 -2.15 -11.95 -11.60
CA LYS A 41 -1.40 -12.78 -12.54
C LYS A 41 -0.44 -11.95 -13.36
N ASP A 42 -0.86 -10.76 -13.76
CA ASP A 42 -0.03 -9.81 -14.52
C ASP A 42 1.15 -9.34 -13.68
N ILE A 43 0.94 -9.10 -12.39
CA ILE A 43 2.00 -8.69 -11.46
C ILE A 43 2.99 -9.82 -11.19
N ALA A 44 2.49 -11.04 -10.96
CA ALA A 44 3.35 -12.20 -10.80
C ALA A 44 4.18 -12.47 -12.07
N ALA A 45 3.56 -12.39 -13.25
CA ALA A 45 4.25 -12.49 -14.53
C ALA A 45 5.29 -11.37 -14.70
N PHE A 46 4.94 -10.13 -14.37
CA PHE A 46 5.85 -8.99 -14.40
C PHE A 46 7.11 -9.25 -13.56
N PHE A 47 6.98 -9.71 -12.31
CA PHE A 47 8.15 -9.96 -11.47
C PHE A 47 9.00 -11.13 -11.98
N ALA A 48 8.38 -12.21 -12.45
CA ALA A 48 9.12 -13.31 -13.06
C ALA A 48 9.94 -12.85 -14.28
N ILE A 49 9.30 -12.09 -15.20
CA ILE A 49 9.97 -11.50 -16.37
C ILE A 49 11.06 -10.52 -15.94
N PHE A 50 10.77 -9.68 -14.95
CA PHE A 50 11.71 -8.67 -14.45
C PHE A 50 12.98 -9.32 -13.89
N PHE A 51 12.86 -10.30 -12.99
CA PHE A 51 14.04 -10.95 -12.43
C PHE A 51 14.79 -11.81 -13.45
N GLU A 52 14.12 -12.34 -14.47
CA GLU A 52 14.79 -13.03 -15.57
C GLU A 52 15.59 -12.08 -16.49
N ASN A 53 15.07 -10.88 -16.77
CA ASN A 53 15.74 -9.90 -17.63
C ASN A 53 16.80 -9.06 -16.89
N PHE A 54 16.53 -8.71 -15.63
CA PHE A 54 17.44 -7.93 -14.79
C PHE A 54 18.17 -8.85 -13.81
N THR A 55 19.05 -9.69 -14.38
CA THR A 55 19.74 -10.77 -13.66
C THR A 55 20.55 -10.29 -12.45
N GLN A 56 20.98 -9.02 -12.43
CA GLN A 56 21.67 -8.40 -11.30
C GLN A 56 20.82 -8.33 -10.01
N PHE A 57 19.50 -8.54 -10.12
CA PHE A 57 18.58 -8.57 -8.99
C PHE A 57 18.16 -10.00 -8.61
N LYS A 58 18.54 -11.04 -9.36
CA LYS A 58 18.18 -12.44 -9.04
C LYS A 58 18.63 -12.81 -7.63
N GLY A 59 17.73 -13.46 -6.89
CA GLY A 59 17.96 -13.91 -5.51
C GLY A 59 17.99 -12.80 -4.45
N ARG A 60 17.96 -11.51 -4.83
CA ARG A 60 17.88 -10.42 -3.86
C ARG A 60 16.51 -10.41 -3.18
N ALA A 61 16.51 -9.98 -1.93
CA ALA A 61 15.29 -9.75 -1.15
C ALA A 61 14.34 -8.81 -1.90
N LEU A 62 13.11 -9.27 -2.12
CA LEU A 62 11.99 -8.47 -2.58
C LEU A 62 11.16 -8.02 -1.38
N HIS A 63 10.93 -6.72 -1.30
CA HIS A 63 10.01 -6.12 -0.35
C HIS A 63 8.93 -5.39 -1.15
N MET A 64 7.66 -5.68 -0.85
CA MET A 64 6.54 -5.03 -1.54
C MET A 64 5.89 -4.00 -0.61
N ALA A 65 5.78 -2.77 -1.08
CA ALA A 65 5.21 -1.67 -0.31
C ALA A 65 4.08 -0.99 -1.07
N SER A 66 2.97 -0.69 -0.40
CA SER A 66 1.87 0.06 -0.99
C SER A 66 1.05 0.78 0.09
N GLU A 67 0.23 1.73 -0.35
CA GLU A 67 -0.70 2.45 0.51
C GLU A 67 -2.15 2.34 0.03
N SER A 68 -3.11 2.72 0.88
CA SER A 68 -4.54 2.83 0.53
C SER A 68 -5.11 1.52 -0.05
N HIS A 69 -5.63 1.52 -1.28
CA HIS A 69 -6.10 0.30 -1.95
C HIS A 69 -4.99 -0.77 -2.13
N GLY A 70 -3.73 -0.40 -1.90
CA GLY A 70 -2.61 -1.32 -1.67
C GLY A 70 -2.84 -2.39 -0.60
N GLY A 71 -3.72 -2.14 0.38
CA GLY A 71 -4.16 -3.15 1.34
C GLY A 71 -4.94 -4.31 0.70
N ARG A 72 -5.54 -4.09 -0.47
CA ARG A 72 -6.13 -5.13 -1.32
C ARG A 72 -5.07 -5.79 -2.18
N TYR A 73 -4.24 -5.00 -2.85
CA TYR A 73 -3.25 -5.51 -3.79
C TYR A 73 -2.16 -6.36 -3.14
N ILE A 74 -1.44 -5.83 -2.16
CA ILE A 74 -0.23 -6.47 -1.62
C ILE A 74 -0.52 -7.88 -1.06
N PRO A 75 -1.57 -8.12 -0.27
CA PRO A 75 -1.81 -9.46 0.23
C PRO A 75 -2.23 -10.46 -0.87
N VAL A 76 -2.98 -10.03 -1.89
CA VAL A 76 -3.33 -10.89 -3.04
C VAL A 76 -2.09 -11.17 -3.90
N PHE A 77 -1.27 -10.15 -4.16
CA PHE A 77 -0.06 -10.24 -5.00
C PHE A 77 0.97 -11.18 -4.40
N THR A 78 1.17 -11.08 -3.08
CA THR A 78 2.12 -11.95 -2.38
C THR A 78 1.63 -13.39 -2.22
N ALA A 79 0.31 -13.63 -2.28
CA ALA A 79 -0.22 -14.98 -2.36
C ALA A 79 0.11 -15.61 -3.72
N GLU A 80 -0.13 -14.91 -4.82
CA GLU A 80 0.16 -15.41 -6.17
C GLU A 80 1.66 -15.60 -6.41
N ILE A 81 2.52 -14.67 -6.01
CA ILE A 81 3.98 -14.82 -6.16
C ILE A 81 4.47 -16.11 -5.46
N TYR A 82 3.90 -16.41 -4.30
CA TYR A 82 4.24 -17.63 -3.57
C TYR A 82 3.79 -18.88 -4.33
N ASP A 83 2.57 -18.90 -4.85
CA ASP A 83 2.06 -20.04 -5.62
C ASP A 83 2.83 -20.19 -6.95
N GLN A 84 3.17 -19.08 -7.59
CA GLN A 84 3.99 -19.01 -8.80
C GLN A 84 5.41 -19.55 -8.56
N ASN A 85 6.01 -19.33 -7.39
CA ASN A 85 7.35 -19.83 -7.06
C ASN A 85 7.46 -21.37 -7.19
N ALA A 86 6.38 -22.10 -6.91
CA ALA A 86 6.34 -23.55 -7.12
C ALA A 86 6.46 -23.89 -8.63
N MET A 87 5.79 -23.13 -9.48
CA MET A 87 5.86 -23.28 -10.95
C MET A 87 7.23 -22.88 -11.49
N LEU A 88 7.82 -21.79 -11.00
CA LEU A 88 9.17 -21.35 -11.37
C LEU A 88 10.20 -22.43 -11.04
N THR A 89 10.13 -23.00 -9.84
CA THR A 89 11.02 -24.09 -9.41
C THR A 89 10.89 -25.30 -10.33
N ALA A 90 9.67 -25.71 -10.67
CA ALA A 90 9.42 -26.83 -11.58
C ALA A 90 9.96 -26.57 -13.00
N ALA A 91 10.00 -25.31 -13.43
CA ALA A 91 10.58 -24.88 -14.70
C ALA A 91 12.11 -24.64 -14.66
N GLY A 92 12.77 -24.87 -13.52
CA GLY A 92 14.20 -24.59 -13.35
C GLY A 92 14.55 -23.10 -13.27
N ILE A 93 13.55 -22.24 -13.02
CA ILE A 93 13.70 -20.79 -12.86
C ILE A 93 13.88 -20.50 -11.36
N THR A 94 14.76 -19.53 -11.04
CA THR A 94 15.01 -19.14 -9.65
C THR A 94 13.74 -18.52 -9.04
N PRO A 95 13.24 -19.02 -7.90
CA PRO A 95 12.09 -18.43 -7.22
C PRO A 95 12.35 -16.97 -6.80
N ILE A 96 11.27 -16.20 -6.72
CA ILE A 96 11.29 -14.83 -6.23
C ILE A 96 11.41 -14.86 -4.69
N ASN A 97 12.48 -14.25 -4.17
CA ASN A 97 12.74 -14.16 -2.73
C ASN A 97 11.93 -13.03 -2.08
N LEU A 98 10.63 -13.25 -1.86
CA LEU A 98 9.77 -12.31 -1.14
C LEU A 98 10.02 -12.39 0.38
N GLU A 99 10.60 -11.34 0.97
CA GLU A 99 10.95 -11.32 2.39
C GLU A 99 9.97 -10.54 3.26
N SER A 100 9.40 -9.44 2.74
CA SER A 100 8.46 -8.65 3.52
C SER A 100 7.45 -7.84 2.72
N ILE A 101 6.38 -7.47 3.41
CA ILE A 101 5.38 -6.52 2.94
C ILE A 101 5.28 -5.30 3.85
N MET A 102 4.97 -4.15 3.26
CA MET A 102 4.72 -2.91 3.96
C MET A 102 3.40 -2.31 3.47
N ILE A 103 2.43 -2.14 4.38
CA ILE A 103 1.11 -1.61 4.04
C ILE A 103 0.85 -0.35 4.86
N GLY A 104 0.70 0.77 4.16
CA GLY A 104 0.44 2.07 4.74
C GLY A 104 -0.99 2.52 4.60
N ASN A 105 -1.67 2.81 5.70
CA ASN A 105 -3.06 3.31 5.65
C ASN A 105 -3.96 2.44 4.73
N GLY A 106 -3.70 1.13 4.70
CA GLY A 106 -4.23 0.25 3.66
C GLY A 106 -5.62 -0.29 3.96
N LEU A 107 -6.48 -0.39 2.94
CA LEU A 107 -7.78 -1.03 3.04
C LEU A 107 -7.64 -2.55 2.92
N THR A 108 -7.67 -3.27 4.04
CA THR A 108 -7.58 -4.75 4.06
C THR A 108 -8.91 -5.41 4.44
N ASP A 109 -9.78 -4.71 5.16
CA ASP A 109 -11.13 -5.16 5.51
C ASP A 109 -12.06 -3.94 5.58
N PHE A 110 -12.85 -3.73 4.53
CA PHE A 110 -13.75 -2.59 4.44
C PHE A 110 -14.77 -2.55 5.58
N TYR A 111 -15.37 -3.69 5.94
CA TYR A 111 -16.46 -3.73 6.92
C TYR A 111 -15.97 -3.34 8.31
N THR A 112 -14.84 -3.91 8.73
CA THR A 112 -14.27 -3.63 10.04
C THR A 112 -13.67 -2.22 10.10
N MET A 113 -13.00 -1.77 9.03
CA MET A 113 -12.35 -0.45 9.00
C MET A 113 -13.33 0.71 8.85
N TRP A 114 -14.43 0.53 8.11
CA TRP A 114 -15.40 1.60 7.86
C TRP A 114 -16.38 1.83 9.01
N ARG A 115 -16.57 0.83 9.88
CA ARG A 115 -17.50 0.92 11.01
C ARG A 115 -17.14 2.05 12.01
N PRO A 116 -15.89 2.21 12.47
CA PRO A 116 -15.49 3.35 13.31
C PRO A 116 -15.67 4.70 12.61
N VAL A 117 -15.35 4.79 11.31
CA VAL A 117 -15.49 6.03 10.53
C VAL A 117 -16.95 6.44 10.45
N ARG A 118 -17.87 5.50 10.15
CA ARG A 118 -19.31 5.75 10.17
C ARG A 118 -19.83 6.14 11.54
N PHE A 119 -19.33 5.52 12.60
CA PHE A 119 -19.73 5.86 13.97
C PHE A 119 -19.39 7.31 14.27
N VAL A 120 -18.16 7.76 13.99
CA VAL A 120 -17.77 9.16 14.15
C VAL A 120 -18.67 10.05 13.28
N ALA A 121 -18.76 9.75 11.97
CA ALA A 121 -19.56 10.48 10.98
C ALA A 121 -21.04 10.67 11.35
N SER A 122 -21.62 9.80 12.18
CA SER A 122 -23.05 9.81 12.54
C SER A 122 -23.32 10.16 14.00
N ALA A 123 -22.29 10.24 14.84
CA ALA A 123 -22.45 10.54 16.25
C ALA A 123 -22.89 11.99 16.48
N SER A 124 -23.89 12.18 17.35
CA SER A 124 -24.18 13.50 17.90
C SER A 124 -23.06 13.89 18.86
N VAL A 125 -22.42 15.05 18.63
CA VAL A 125 -21.29 15.55 19.42
C VAL A 125 -21.62 15.66 20.92
N SER A 126 -22.90 15.77 21.27
CA SER A 126 -23.41 15.83 22.65
C SER A 126 -23.39 14.50 23.42
N SER A 127 -23.13 13.36 22.78
CA SER A 127 -23.25 12.01 23.38
C SER A 127 -21.93 11.42 23.91
N LEU A 128 -20.80 12.10 23.71
CA LEU A 128 -19.48 11.65 24.18
C LEU A 128 -19.24 12.22 25.60
N GLU A 129 -18.62 11.51 26.54
CA GLU A 129 -18.56 11.95 27.96
C GLU A 129 -17.23 12.61 28.39
N LEU A 130 -16.45 13.22 27.48
CA LEU A 130 -15.15 13.81 27.83
C LEU A 130 -14.95 15.18 27.16
N THR A 131 -14.97 16.26 27.96
CA THR A 131 -15.06 17.66 27.51
C THR A 131 -13.88 18.14 26.64
N TYR A 132 -12.68 17.56 26.81
CA TYR A 132 -11.51 17.82 25.94
C TYR A 132 -11.52 16.97 24.65
N LEU A 133 -12.12 15.77 24.71
CA LEU A 133 -12.30 14.92 23.53
C LEU A 133 -13.42 15.45 22.61
N HIS A 134 -14.38 16.21 23.14
CA HIS A 134 -15.45 16.83 22.35
C HIS A 134 -14.94 17.74 21.25
N SER A 135 -14.02 18.65 21.56
CA SER A 135 -13.50 19.59 20.56
C SER A 135 -12.70 18.87 19.47
N PHE A 136 -11.90 17.87 19.86
CA PHE A 136 -11.13 17.06 18.92
C PHE A 136 -12.04 16.20 18.03
N LEU A 137 -12.98 15.47 18.62
CA LEU A 137 -13.92 14.63 17.88
C LEU A 137 -14.87 15.46 17.03
N ALA A 138 -15.27 16.66 17.47
CA ALA A 138 -16.06 17.59 16.67
C ALA A 138 -15.27 18.11 15.45
N VAL A 139 -13.97 18.40 15.60
CA VAL A 139 -13.09 18.79 14.49
C VAL A 139 -12.91 17.63 13.52
N VAL A 140 -12.61 16.43 14.01
CA VAL A 140 -12.51 15.21 13.18
C VAL A 140 -13.83 14.98 12.43
N GLN A 141 -14.96 15.10 13.12
CA GLN A 141 -16.29 14.95 12.55
C GLN A 141 -16.56 15.96 11.44
N LEU A 142 -16.35 17.26 11.73
CA LEU A 142 -16.51 18.33 10.76
C LEU A 142 -15.62 18.13 9.54
N ARG A 143 -14.37 17.70 9.73
CA ARG A 143 -13.42 17.45 8.64
C ARG A 143 -13.89 16.28 7.77
N ILE A 144 -14.29 15.16 8.37
CA ILE A 144 -14.83 13.98 7.65
C ILE A 144 -16.09 14.36 6.85
N THR A 145 -17.06 15.06 7.46
CA THR A 145 -18.31 15.45 6.78
C THR A 145 -18.10 16.54 5.73
N SER A 146 -17.10 17.41 5.92
CA SER A 146 -16.62 18.35 4.89
C SER A 146 -15.76 17.68 3.83
N GLY A 147 -15.74 16.34 3.83
CA GLY A 147 -15.12 15.52 2.80
C GLY A 147 -13.63 15.31 2.95
N HIS A 148 -12.93 15.77 4.00
CA HIS A 148 -11.48 15.55 4.16
C HIS A 148 -11.17 14.05 4.34
N THR A 149 -10.66 13.42 3.29
CA THR A 149 -10.46 11.96 3.22
C THR A 149 -9.02 11.50 3.42
N PHE A 150 -8.02 12.34 3.11
CA PHE A 150 -6.60 11.97 3.18
C PHE A 150 -5.88 12.56 4.40
N MET A 151 -6.12 13.84 4.70
CA MET A 151 -5.52 14.54 5.85
C MET A 151 -6.58 15.40 6.56
N LEU A 152 -6.80 15.16 7.85
CA LEU A 152 -7.81 15.87 8.64
C LEU A 152 -7.35 17.26 9.13
N TYR A 153 -6.04 17.52 9.15
CA TYR A 153 -5.47 18.77 9.69
C TYR A 153 -5.08 19.78 8.62
N GLN A 154 -5.16 19.41 7.34
CA GLN A 154 -4.75 20.25 6.22
C GLN A 154 -5.97 20.57 5.38
N ASP A 155 -6.11 21.84 5.02
CA ASP A 155 -7.17 22.27 4.10
C ASP A 155 -6.92 21.71 2.70
N CYS A 156 -8.00 21.35 2.03
CA CYS A 156 -7.94 20.80 0.68
C CYS A 156 -7.69 21.92 -0.33
N ASP A 157 -6.70 21.77 -1.21
CA ASP A 157 -6.48 22.71 -2.31
C ASP A 157 -7.01 22.12 -3.62
N GLY A 158 -8.14 22.67 -4.09
CA GLY A 158 -8.83 22.24 -5.31
C GLY A 158 -9.71 20.98 -5.16
N PRO A 159 -10.51 20.65 -6.20
CA PRO A 159 -11.33 19.45 -6.22
C PRO A 159 -10.47 18.18 -6.28
N ILE A 160 -10.98 17.07 -5.72
CA ILE A 160 -10.23 15.81 -5.61
C ILE A 160 -9.86 15.26 -6.98
N GLU A 161 -10.70 15.49 -7.98
CA GLU A 161 -10.52 15.08 -9.37
C GLU A 161 -9.35 15.79 -10.06
N GLU A 162 -8.99 16.99 -9.60
CA GLU A 162 -7.94 17.81 -10.23
C GLU A 162 -6.60 17.68 -9.51
N THR A 163 -6.61 17.66 -8.18
CA THR A 163 -5.37 17.75 -7.39
C THR A 163 -5.14 16.57 -6.46
N MET A 164 -6.10 15.66 -6.34
CA MET A 164 -6.17 14.72 -5.21
C MET A 164 -6.06 15.43 -3.85
N ARG A 165 -6.34 16.75 -3.80
CA ARG A 165 -6.18 17.67 -2.68
C ARG A 165 -4.73 18.01 -2.30
N TYR A 166 -3.78 17.69 -3.18
CA TYR A 166 -2.37 17.96 -3.00
C TYR A 166 -1.83 18.78 -4.19
N PRO A 167 -1.44 20.05 -4.01
CA PRO A 167 -1.01 20.92 -5.11
C PRO A 167 0.16 20.38 -5.95
N ILE A 168 1.02 19.56 -5.33
CA ILE A 168 2.18 18.95 -5.98
C ILE A 168 1.79 18.07 -7.17
N THR A 169 0.56 17.53 -7.18
CA THR A 169 0.06 16.67 -8.26
C THR A 169 0.02 17.39 -9.61
N LYS A 170 -0.31 18.69 -9.63
CA LYS A 170 -0.30 19.51 -10.85
C LYS A 170 1.09 19.57 -11.47
N TYR A 171 2.12 19.74 -10.63
CA TYR A 171 3.51 19.79 -11.10
C TYR A 171 3.98 18.45 -11.66
N ILE A 172 3.67 17.35 -10.98
CA ILE A 172 4.01 15.99 -11.42
C ILE A 172 3.30 15.67 -12.73
N SER A 173 1.98 15.91 -12.83
CA SER A 173 1.22 15.68 -14.07
C SER A 173 1.76 16.54 -15.21
N SER A 174 2.04 17.82 -14.97
CA SER A 174 2.66 18.70 -15.97
C SER A 174 4.03 18.19 -16.42
N PHE A 175 4.84 17.67 -15.51
CA PHE A 175 6.15 17.11 -15.83
C PHE A 175 6.05 15.83 -16.67
N LEU A 176 5.21 14.88 -16.25
CA LEU A 176 5.04 13.59 -16.92
C LEU A 176 4.35 13.71 -18.29
N ASN A 177 3.63 14.80 -18.55
CA ASN A 177 3.03 15.08 -19.85
C ASN A 177 3.97 15.76 -20.86
N ARG A 178 5.21 16.12 -20.48
CA ARG A 178 6.15 16.73 -21.42
C ARG A 178 6.58 15.69 -22.47
N PRO A 179 6.55 16.01 -23.77
CA PRO A 179 6.91 15.04 -24.83
C PRO A 179 8.28 14.38 -24.62
N PHE A 180 9.31 15.19 -24.30
CA PHE A 180 10.65 14.68 -24.01
C PHE A 180 10.70 13.75 -22.79
N VAL A 181 9.87 14.00 -21.75
CA VAL A 181 9.82 13.12 -20.58
C VAL A 181 9.20 11.79 -20.95
N ARG A 182 8.09 11.80 -21.70
CA ARG A 182 7.41 10.58 -22.19
C ARG A 182 8.33 9.76 -23.10
N GLU A 183 9.06 10.42 -23.99
CA GLU A 183 10.08 9.78 -24.83
C GLU A 183 11.17 9.12 -23.98
N LYS A 184 11.72 9.82 -22.98
CA LYS A 184 12.76 9.27 -22.10
C LYS A 184 12.29 8.12 -21.21
N LEU A 185 11.03 8.12 -20.81
CA LEU A 185 10.40 7.02 -20.09
C LEU A 185 10.04 5.84 -21.00
N GLY A 186 10.12 6.01 -22.34
CA GLY A 186 9.71 4.98 -23.29
C GLY A 186 8.20 4.74 -23.29
N VAL A 187 7.40 5.78 -23.02
CA VAL A 187 5.94 5.67 -23.05
C VAL A 187 5.48 5.32 -24.46
N ASP A 188 4.63 4.30 -24.56
CA ASP A 188 4.10 3.84 -25.85
C ASP A 188 3.40 4.99 -26.61
N PRO A 189 3.72 5.23 -27.90
CA PRO A 189 3.11 6.29 -28.70
C PRO A 189 1.59 6.19 -28.85
N SER A 190 1.01 4.99 -28.70
CA SER A 190 -0.45 4.78 -28.71
C SER A 190 -1.15 5.44 -27.52
N ILE A 191 -0.43 5.67 -26.42
CA ILE A 191 -0.94 6.40 -25.26
C ILE A 191 -0.92 7.90 -25.60
N THR A 192 -2.04 8.39 -26.10
CA THR A 192 -2.23 9.81 -26.47
C THR A 192 -2.82 10.65 -25.33
N GLY A 193 -3.36 10.01 -24.30
CA GLY A 193 -3.93 10.66 -23.13
C GLY A 193 -2.89 11.33 -22.22
N ASN A 194 -3.32 12.39 -21.54
CA ASN A 194 -2.54 13.01 -20.48
C ASN A 194 -2.42 12.07 -19.27
N PHE A 195 -1.28 12.13 -18.59
CA PHE A 195 -1.04 11.51 -17.29
C PHE A 195 -2.15 11.87 -16.30
N SER A 196 -2.69 10.84 -15.66
CA SER A 196 -3.64 10.95 -14.55
C SER A 196 -3.15 10.10 -13.39
N PHE A 197 -3.36 10.58 -12.16
CA PHE A 197 -3.02 9.85 -10.94
C PHE A 197 -3.92 8.65 -10.69
N CYS A 198 -5.14 8.67 -11.23
CA CYS A 198 -6.13 7.62 -11.06
C CYS A 198 -6.78 7.31 -12.41
N SER A 199 -7.09 6.03 -12.62
CA SER A 199 -7.81 5.56 -13.80
C SER A 199 -9.29 5.40 -13.49
N ASP A 200 -10.13 6.18 -14.15
CA ASP A 200 -11.58 6.08 -13.99
C ASP A 200 -12.15 4.78 -14.54
N ILE A 201 -11.51 4.20 -15.56
CA ILE A 201 -11.94 2.93 -16.15
C ILE A 201 -11.68 1.81 -15.14
N VAL A 202 -10.46 1.74 -14.59
CA VAL A 202 -10.10 0.77 -13.54
C VAL A 202 -10.98 0.96 -12.31
N ARG A 203 -11.12 2.21 -11.82
CA ARG A 203 -11.98 2.52 -10.67
C ARG A 203 -13.41 2.04 -10.88
N ARG A 204 -14.03 2.31 -12.04
CA ARG A 204 -15.39 1.87 -12.33
C ARG A 204 -15.50 0.34 -12.39
N ALA A 205 -14.52 -0.33 -12.99
CA ALA A 205 -14.50 -1.79 -13.07
C ALA A 205 -14.44 -2.42 -11.67
N PHE A 206 -13.52 -1.96 -10.82
CA PHE A 206 -13.38 -2.43 -9.43
C PHE A 206 -14.61 -2.14 -8.57
N VAL A 207 -15.25 -0.99 -8.75
CA VAL A 207 -16.51 -0.67 -8.05
C VAL A 207 -17.64 -1.59 -8.51
N SER A 208 -17.74 -1.87 -9.82
CA SER A 208 -18.81 -2.72 -10.37
C SER A 208 -18.73 -4.18 -9.92
N THR A 209 -17.54 -4.65 -9.58
CA THR A 209 -17.28 -6.00 -9.06
C THR A 209 -17.26 -6.05 -7.54
N MET A 210 -17.48 -4.91 -6.87
CA MET A 210 -17.42 -4.79 -5.42
C MET A 210 -16.07 -5.25 -4.85
N ASP A 211 -14.96 -5.06 -5.58
CA ASP A 211 -13.64 -5.59 -5.20
C ASP A 211 -13.22 -5.15 -3.79
N GLU A 212 -13.56 -3.91 -3.41
CA GLU A 212 -13.24 -3.32 -2.11
C GLU A 212 -13.86 -4.06 -0.91
N TYR A 213 -14.93 -4.84 -1.12
CA TYR A 213 -15.63 -5.56 -0.06
C TYR A 213 -15.07 -6.95 0.20
N HIS A 214 -14.20 -7.46 -0.67
CA HIS A 214 -13.47 -8.69 -0.39
C HIS A 214 -12.40 -8.37 0.67
N ALA A 215 -12.32 -9.17 1.73
CA ALA A 215 -11.29 -9.00 2.75
C ALA A 215 -9.95 -9.62 2.29
N THR A 216 -8.82 -9.05 2.73
CA THR A 216 -7.46 -9.55 2.46
C THR A 216 -6.64 -9.86 3.69
N ASP A 217 -7.20 -9.65 4.87
CA ASP A 217 -6.60 -9.96 6.16
C ASP A 217 -6.14 -11.44 6.24
N THR A 218 -6.95 -12.37 5.73
CA THR A 218 -6.58 -13.80 5.67
C THR A 218 -5.34 -14.09 4.83
N HIS A 219 -5.11 -13.34 3.75
CA HIS A 219 -3.89 -13.46 2.96
C HIS A 219 -2.66 -12.97 3.74
N VAL A 220 -2.81 -11.91 4.54
CA VAL A 220 -1.75 -11.42 5.44
C VAL A 220 -1.39 -12.48 6.48
N VAL A 221 -2.39 -13.09 7.13
CA VAL A 221 -2.20 -14.21 8.07
C VAL A 221 -1.42 -15.35 7.39
N ALA A 222 -1.86 -15.77 6.21
CA ALA A 222 -1.21 -16.83 5.46
C ALA A 222 0.27 -16.53 5.12
N ARG A 223 0.66 -15.25 5.02
CA ARG A 223 2.05 -14.83 4.82
C ARG A 223 2.87 -14.90 6.11
N LEU A 224 2.30 -14.47 7.24
CA LEU A 224 2.95 -14.57 8.55
C LEU A 224 3.27 -16.02 8.91
N GLU A 225 2.35 -16.96 8.63
CA GLU A 225 2.57 -18.40 8.85
C GLU A 225 3.67 -18.99 7.95
N ARG A 226 4.09 -18.27 6.89
CA ARG A 226 5.15 -18.65 5.95
C ARG A 226 6.43 -17.82 6.12
N SER A 227 6.60 -17.19 7.29
CA SER A 227 7.79 -16.40 7.64
C SER A 227 8.04 -15.16 6.78
N VAL A 228 7.03 -14.68 6.03
CA VAL A 228 7.09 -13.37 5.38
C VAL A 228 6.75 -12.30 6.41
N CYS A 229 7.65 -11.35 6.61
CA CYS A 229 7.45 -10.28 7.59
C CYS A 229 6.42 -9.26 7.09
N ALA A 230 5.58 -8.73 7.98
CA ALA A 230 4.65 -7.66 7.65
C ALA A 230 4.87 -6.43 8.55
N LEU A 231 4.97 -5.26 7.92
CA LEU A 231 4.88 -3.96 8.58
C LEU A 231 3.57 -3.30 8.18
N ILE A 232 2.68 -3.08 9.15
CA ILE A 232 1.42 -2.38 8.92
C ILE A 232 1.44 -1.14 9.80
N PHE A 233 1.34 0.04 9.19
CA PHE A 233 1.28 1.30 9.91
C PHE A 233 -0.11 1.91 9.79
N VAL A 234 -0.67 2.29 10.95
CA VAL A 234 -2.00 2.92 11.21
C VAL A 234 -3.11 1.97 11.66
N TRP A 235 -3.23 0.73 11.15
CA TRP A 235 -4.29 -0.19 11.62
C TRP A 235 -3.91 -1.66 11.51
N ILE A 236 -4.08 -2.43 12.59
CA ILE A 236 -3.97 -3.88 12.56
C ILE A 236 -5.41 -4.44 12.59
N PRO A 237 -5.83 -5.20 11.56
CA PRO A 237 -7.06 -5.97 11.66
C PRO A 237 -7.02 -6.89 12.87
N ASN A 238 -8.19 -7.25 13.42
CA ASN A 238 -8.31 -8.31 14.40
C ASN A 238 -8.08 -9.68 13.75
N MET A 239 -6.91 -9.85 13.14
CA MET A 239 -6.46 -11.06 12.46
C MET A 239 -6.28 -12.17 13.47
N ASP A 240 -6.59 -13.40 13.06
CA ASP A 240 -6.34 -14.59 13.85
C ASP A 240 -5.13 -15.34 13.27
N TRP A 241 -4.01 -15.34 13.99
CA TRP A 241 -2.74 -15.91 13.54
C TRP A 241 -1.93 -16.44 14.73
N GLY A 242 -0.99 -17.36 14.50
CA GLY A 242 -0.32 -18.12 15.56
C GLY A 242 0.41 -17.25 16.61
N GLY A 243 0.92 -16.09 16.23
CA GLY A 243 1.60 -15.15 17.13
C GLY A 243 0.71 -14.04 17.69
N LYS A 244 -0.61 -14.06 17.47
CA LYS A 244 -1.54 -13.01 17.90
C LYS A 244 -1.49 -12.74 19.40
N GLU A 245 -1.53 -13.78 20.22
CA GLU A 245 -1.52 -13.65 21.68
C GLU A 245 -0.19 -13.04 22.17
N ALA A 246 0.93 -13.59 21.69
CA ALA A 246 2.26 -13.10 22.02
C ALA A 246 2.46 -11.63 21.59
N PHE A 247 1.92 -11.25 20.43
CA PHE A 247 1.92 -9.87 19.94
C PHE A 247 1.04 -8.96 20.82
N GLY A 248 -0.17 -9.41 21.18
CA GLY A 248 -1.09 -8.66 22.04
C GLY A 248 -0.58 -8.43 23.46
N GLN A 249 0.35 -9.27 23.93
CA GLN A 249 1.03 -9.11 25.21
C GLN A 249 2.21 -8.12 25.18
N GLN A 250 2.67 -7.71 24.00
CA GLN A 250 3.75 -6.72 23.90
C GLN A 250 3.25 -5.34 24.35
N SER A 251 4.04 -4.68 25.20
CA SER A 251 3.78 -3.28 25.53
C SER A 251 4.05 -2.37 24.33
N LEU A 252 3.18 -1.38 24.13
CA LEU A 252 3.48 -0.28 23.22
C LEU A 252 4.71 0.47 23.74
N ARG A 253 5.67 0.70 22.85
CA ARG A 253 6.90 1.45 23.14
C ARG A 253 7.08 2.57 22.14
N SER A 254 7.76 3.64 22.53
CA SER A 254 8.05 4.72 21.59
C SER A 254 8.94 4.20 20.47
N TRP A 255 8.62 4.53 19.23
CA TRP A 255 9.37 4.03 18.07
C TRP A 255 10.79 4.63 18.04
N LEU A 256 10.95 5.84 18.56
CA LEU A 256 12.23 6.54 18.69
C LEU A 256 13.26 5.76 19.51
N GLU A 257 12.85 5.15 20.63
CA GLU A 257 13.72 4.32 21.46
C GLU A 257 14.19 3.04 20.75
N SER A 258 13.42 2.56 19.76
CA SER A 258 13.73 1.33 19.01
C SER A 258 14.69 1.51 17.82
N LEU A 259 15.00 2.77 17.47
CA LEU A 259 15.89 3.13 16.36
C LEU A 259 17.27 3.62 16.78
N GLU A 260 17.57 3.65 18.09
CA GLU A 260 18.89 4.03 18.59
C GLU A 260 19.93 2.95 18.27
N ARG A 261 20.42 2.95 17.03
CA ARG A 261 21.67 2.31 16.60
C ARG A 261 22.70 3.40 16.29
N PRO A 262 23.99 3.21 16.66
CA PRO A 262 25.04 4.17 16.30
C PRO A 262 25.04 4.42 14.78
N GLY A 263 24.87 5.68 14.37
CA GLY A 263 24.95 6.10 12.96
C GLY A 263 23.63 6.42 12.25
N MET A 264 22.45 6.20 12.85
CA MET A 264 21.18 6.66 12.26
C MET A 264 20.79 8.08 12.69
N ARG A 265 20.33 8.91 11.72
CA ARG A 265 19.78 10.25 12.01
C ARG A 265 18.48 10.12 12.81
N LYS A 266 18.32 10.97 13.83
CA LYS A 266 17.14 11.04 14.69
C LYS A 266 15.99 11.71 13.91
N TRP A 267 14.90 10.98 13.69
CA TRP A 267 13.69 11.48 13.01
C TRP A 267 12.58 11.70 14.03
N THR A 268 12.20 12.94 14.32
CA THR A 268 11.04 13.24 15.17
C THR A 268 9.77 13.18 14.31
N VAL A 269 9.07 12.05 14.33
CA VAL A 269 7.72 11.96 13.75
C VAL A 269 6.72 12.28 14.86
N GLN A 270 5.98 13.39 14.75
CA GLN A 270 4.78 13.60 15.55
C GLN A 270 3.66 12.71 14.98
N ALA A 271 3.64 11.42 15.35
CA ALA A 271 2.56 10.51 15.00
C ALA A 271 1.72 10.18 16.24
N ILE A 272 0.39 10.31 16.10
CA ILE A 272 -0.62 9.85 17.06
C ILE A 272 -1.00 8.37 16.77
N TRP A 273 -0.21 7.64 15.97
CA TRP A 273 -0.61 6.35 15.40
C TRP A 273 0.35 5.20 15.72
N SER A 274 -0.23 4.02 15.94
CA SER A 274 0.46 2.77 16.23
C SER A 274 1.13 2.19 14.98
N VAL A 275 2.40 1.80 15.11
CA VAL A 275 3.17 1.07 14.09
C VAL A 275 3.34 -0.37 14.56
N ALA A 276 2.98 -1.34 13.73
CA ALA A 276 3.04 -2.75 14.08
C ALA A 276 4.02 -3.50 13.18
N ARG A 277 5.04 -4.11 13.78
CA ARG A 277 5.91 -5.09 13.11
C ARG A 277 5.47 -6.48 13.54
N LEU A 278 5.03 -7.28 12.58
CA LEU A 278 4.57 -8.64 12.80
C LEU A 278 5.67 -9.62 12.36
N PHE A 279 5.94 -10.61 13.22
CA PHE A 279 6.94 -11.66 12.98
C PHE A 279 6.26 -13.04 13.06
N SER A 280 6.70 -13.97 12.24
CA SER A 280 6.35 -15.39 12.39
C SER A 280 7.03 -15.97 13.63
N THR A 281 6.28 -16.70 14.46
CA THR A 281 6.84 -17.49 15.56
C THR A 281 7.05 -18.93 15.10
N SER A 282 8.11 -19.19 14.33
CA SER A 282 8.63 -20.56 14.25
C SER A 282 9.58 -20.76 15.43
N SER A 283 9.20 -21.65 16.35
CA SER A 283 10.13 -22.17 17.35
C SER A 283 11.27 -22.96 16.68
N ALA A 284 12.49 -22.72 17.18
CA ALA A 284 13.79 -23.32 16.80
C ALA A 284 14.31 -22.91 15.40
N ASP A 285 15.50 -22.33 15.24
CA ASP A 285 16.78 -22.77 15.81
C ASP A 285 17.78 -21.59 15.92
N PRO A 286 18.64 -21.51 16.97
CA PRO A 286 19.75 -20.57 17.03
C PRO A 286 21.02 -21.21 16.42
N LYS A 287 21.42 -20.77 15.23
CA LYS A 287 22.83 -20.80 14.77
C LYS A 287 23.14 -19.58 13.91
#